data_AF-A0A1F4CXQ2-F1
#
_entry.id   AF-A0A1F4CXQ2-F1
#
_cell.length_a   1.000
_cell.length_b   1.000
_cell.length_c   1.000
_cell.angle_alpha   90.00
_cell.angle_beta   90.00
_cell.angle_gamma   90.00
#
_symmetry.space_group_name_H-M   'P 1'
#
loop_
_entity.id
_entity.type
_entity.pdbx_description
1 polymer ?
#
loop_
_entity_poly.entity_id
_entity_poly.type
_entity_poly.pdbx_seq_one_letter_code
_entity_poly.pdbx_strand_id
1 'polypeptide(L)' 'MAEKKEGRRADDMSAEEVKQFWHGFCERKGIDAVTRARGDAKIDEDPDYWADQTMMRLLDMVST' A
#
# COMPACT_ATOMS: atom_id res chain seq x y z
N MET A 1 28.24 1.57 21.59
CA MET A 1 26.89 0.97 21.46
C MET A 1 26.34 1.51 20.15
N ALA A 2 26.00 0.65 19.19
CA ALA A 2 25.53 1.10 17.89
C ALA A 2 24.13 1.71 18.06
N GLU A 3 24.06 3.03 18.08
CA GLU A 3 22.81 3.78 18.01
C GLU A 3 22.22 3.53 16.62
N LYS A 4 21.34 2.53 16.57
CA LYS A 4 20.47 2.22 15.44
C LYS A 4 19.64 3.49 15.21
N LYS A 5 20.02 4.30 14.20
CA LYS A 5 19.20 5.38 13.65
C LYS A 5 17.98 4.76 12.97
N GLU A 6 17.06 4.27 13.79
CA GLU A 6 15.74 3.80 13.42
C GLU A 6 14.81 4.98 13.67
N GLY A 7 14.38 5.68 12.62
CA GLY A 7 13.47 6.82 12.82
C GLY A 7 13.38 7.91 11.75
N ARG A 8 13.54 7.62 10.44
CA ARG A 8 13.07 8.58 9.41
C ARG A 8 12.81 8.04 8.00
N ARG A 9 12.47 6.76 7.81
CA ARG A 9 12.19 6.26 6.45
C ARG A 9 10.99 5.32 6.32
N ALA A 10 10.59 4.64 7.38
CA ALA A 10 9.36 3.82 7.38
C ALA A 10 8.14 4.60 7.91
N ASP A 11 8.34 5.46 8.92
CA ASP A 11 7.28 6.29 9.54
C ASP A 11 6.69 7.40 8.61
N ASP A 12 7.30 7.65 7.45
CA ASP A 12 6.94 8.78 6.57
C ASP A 12 6.00 8.38 5.42
N MET A 13 5.88 7.08 5.10
CA MET A 13 5.00 6.65 4.00
C MET A 13 3.58 6.48 4.54
N SER A 14 2.84 7.58 4.50
CA SER A 14 1.45 7.64 4.96
C SER A 14 0.56 6.70 4.13
N ALA A 15 -0.53 6.20 4.72
CA ALA A 15 -1.53 5.38 4.03
C ALA A 15 -1.99 6.04 2.72
N GLU A 16 -2.12 7.36 2.71
CA GLU A 16 -2.44 8.15 1.52
C GLU A 16 -1.42 7.98 0.40
N GLU A 17 -0.13 7.97 0.71
CA GLU A 17 0.95 7.79 -0.26
C GLU A 17 0.88 6.39 -0.89
N VAL A 18 0.71 5.35 -0.05
CA VAL A 18 0.55 3.96 -0.49
C VAL A 18 -0.72 3.80 -1.34
N LYS A 19 -1.82 4.47 -0.96
CA LYS A 19 -3.06 4.51 -1.74
C LYS A 19 -2.86 5.17 -3.09
N GLN A 20 -2.07 6.25 -3.21
CA GLN A 20 -1.74 6.85 -4.51
C GLN A 20 -1.02 5.84 -5.43
N PHE A 21 -0.05 5.09 -4.89
CA PHE A 21 0.63 4.02 -5.66
C PHE A 21 -0.34 2.93 -6.10
N TRP A 22 -1.22 2.49 -5.19
CA TRP A 22 -2.25 1.51 -5.49
C TRP A 22 -3.23 1.99 -6.56
N HIS A 23 -3.66 3.25 -6.49
CA HIS A 23 -4.57 3.87 -7.45
C HIS A 23 -3.92 3.95 -8.84
N GLY A 24 -2.66 4.40 -8.92
CA GLY A 24 -1.91 4.43 -10.18
C GLY A 24 -1.66 3.04 -10.76
N PHE A 25 -1.44 2.02 -9.91
CA PHE A 25 -1.34 0.63 -10.34
C PHE A 25 -2.67 0.12 -10.91
N CYS A 26 -3.76 0.37 -10.21
CA CYS A 26 -5.11 0.02 -10.64
C CYS A 26 -5.48 0.67 -11.97
N GLU A 27 -5.19 1.96 -12.16
CA GLU A 27 -5.46 2.68 -13.40
C GLU A 27 -4.70 2.07 -14.59
N ARG A 28 -3.40 1.77 -14.42
CA ARG A 28 -2.59 1.16 -15.48
C ARG A 28 -2.99 -0.27 -15.82
N LYS A 29 -3.57 -1.00 -14.88
CA LYS A 29 -4.02 -2.39 -15.05
C LYS A 29 -5.49 -2.49 -15.47
N GLY A 30 -6.25 -1.39 -15.44
CA GLY A 30 -7.69 -1.42 -15.70
C GLY A 30 -8.47 -2.13 -14.59
N ILE A 31 -8.03 -2.00 -13.34
CA ILE A 31 -8.69 -2.61 -12.18
C ILE A 31 -9.96 -1.84 -11.84
N ASP A 32 -11.06 -2.58 -11.64
CA ASP A 32 -12.35 -2.03 -11.26
C ASP A 32 -12.31 -1.23 -9.95
N ALA A 33 -13.18 -0.22 -9.87
CA ALA A 33 -13.29 0.66 -8.71
C ALA A 33 -13.59 -0.11 -7.41
N VAL A 34 -14.30 -1.24 -7.50
CA VAL A 34 -14.61 -2.11 -6.37
C VAL A 34 -13.34 -2.75 -5.80
N THR A 35 -12.50 -3.32 -6.66
CA THR A 35 -11.23 -3.94 -6.26
C THR A 35 -10.25 -2.88 -5.75
N ARG A 36 -10.22 -1.70 -6.38
CA ARG A 36 -9.44 -0.55 -5.88
C ARG A 36 -9.87 -0.16 -4.46
N ALA A 37 -11.18 -0.01 -4.20
CA ALA A 37 -11.68 0.36 -2.88
C ALA A 37 -11.37 -0.69 -1.81
N ARG A 38 -11.41 -1.98 -2.15
CA ARG A 38 -10.97 -3.07 -1.26
C ARG A 38 -9.48 -2.97 -0.91
N GLY A 39 -8.63 -2.65 -1.89
CA GLY A 39 -7.21 -2.43 -1.64
C GLY A 39 -6.96 -1.21 -0.76
N ASP A 40 -7.75 -0.15 -0.94
CA ASP A 40 -7.69 1.04 -0.10
C ASP A 40 -7.96 0.73 1.37
N ALA A 41 -8.99 -0.09 1.65
CA ALA A 41 -9.32 -0.54 3.00
C ALA A 41 -8.20 -1.38 3.63
N LYS A 42 -7.54 -2.25 2.84
CA LYS A 42 -6.41 -3.04 3.32
C LYS A 42 -5.18 -2.19 3.64
N ILE A 43 -4.92 -1.17 2.82
CA ILE A 43 -3.87 -0.19 3.07
C ILE A 43 -4.19 0.66 4.30
N ASP A 44 -5.47 0.97 4.55
CA ASP A 44 -5.91 1.71 5.75
C ASP A 44 -5.69 0.92 7.04
N GLU A 45 -5.90 -0.41 7.00
CA GLU A 45 -5.65 -1.30 8.15
C GLU A 45 -4.16 -1.37 8.51
N ASP A 46 -3.26 -1.53 7.52
CA ASP A 46 -1.83 -1.71 7.76
C ASP A 46 -0.95 -1.02 6.69
N PRO A 47 -0.85 0.32 6.72
CA PRO A 47 -0.16 1.07 5.66
C PRO A 47 1.34 0.78 5.60
N ASP A 48 1.99 0.58 6.74
CA ASP A 48 3.42 0.26 6.83
C ASP A 48 3.74 -1.10 6.19
N TYR A 49 2.88 -2.10 6.40
CA TYR A 49 3.00 -3.40 5.75
C TYR A 49 2.85 -3.28 4.23
N TRP A 50 1.84 -2.53 3.77
CA TRP A 50 1.57 -2.36 2.34
C TRP A 50 2.56 -1.43 1.62
N ALA A 51 3.28 -0.58 2.36
CA ALA A 51 4.42 0.19 1.84
C ALA A 51 5.59 -0.72 1.44
N ASP A 52 5.83 -1.81 2.18
CA ASP A 52 6.87 -2.81 1.89
C ASP A 52 6.41 -3.92 0.92
N GLN A 53 5.10 -4.20 0.88
CA GLN A 53 4.55 -5.22 -0.01
C GLN A 53 4.33 -4.73 -1.46
N THR A 54 4.31 -5.69 -2.39
CA THR A 54 4.02 -5.40 -3.80
C THR A 54 2.52 -5.21 -4.05
N MET A 55 2.15 -4.21 -4.85
CA MET A 55 0.74 -3.97 -5.26
C MET A 55 0.07 -5.17 -5.95
N MET A 56 0.84 -6.08 -6.57
CA MET A 56 0.31 -7.35 -7.08
C MET A 56 -0.22 -8.26 -5.97
N ARG A 57 0.43 -8.30 -4.81
CA ARG A 57 -0.02 -9.08 -3.66
C ARG A 57 -1.29 -8.48 -3.06
N LEU A 58 -1.37 -7.16 -3.02
CA LEU A 58 -2.58 -6.45 -2.63
C LEU A 58 -3.73 -6.81 -3.57
N LEU A 59 -3.50 -6.72 -4.88
CA LEU A 59 -4.48 -7.09 -5.90
C LEU A 59 -4.96 -8.52 -5.75
N ASP A 60 -4.05 -9.48 -5.55
CA ASP A 60 -4.40 -10.89 -5.32
C ASP A 60 -5.33 -11.04 -4.11
N MET A 61 -5.00 -10.40 -2.97
CA MET A 61 -5.86 -10.43 -1.78
C MET A 61 -7.24 -9.82 -1.99
N VAL A 62 -7.36 -8.76 -2.81
CA VAL A 62 -8.63 -8.02 -2.95
C VAL A 62 -9.46 -8.43 -4.17
N SER A 63 -8.88 -9.21 -5.07
CA SER A 63 -9.56 -9.76 -6.26
C SER A 63 -10.28 -11.09 -5.98
N THR A 64 -10.19 -11.61 -4.76
CA THR A 64 -10.92 -12.80 -4.33
C THR A 64 -12.37 -12.52 -3.89
#